data_AF-A0A377D0F9-F1
#
_entry.id   AF-A0A377D0F9-F1
#
_cell.length_a   1.000
_cell.length_b   1.000
_cell.length_c   1.000
_cell.angle_alpha   90.00
_cell.angle_beta   90.00
_cell.angle_gamma   90.00
#
_symmetry.space_group_name_H-M   'P 1'
#
loop_
_entity.id
_entity.type
_entity.pdbx_description
1 polymer ?
#
loop_
_entity_poly.entity_id
_entity_poly.type
_entity_poly.pdbx_seq_one_letter_code
_entity_poly.pdbx_strand_id
1 'polypeptide(L)'
;MQSVTLCIMPRQYLLTILVEILPMLRIAKEALTFDDVLLVPAHSTVLPNTADLSTQLTKTIRLNIPMLSAAMDTVTEARLAIALAQEGGIGFIHKNMSIERQAEEVRRVKKHESGVVTDPQTVLPTTTLREVKELTERNGFAGYPVVTEENELVASSPVVTCVL
;
A
#
# COMPACT_ATOMS: atom_id res chain seq x y z
N MET A 1 -83.42 21.69 -11.06
CA MET A 1 -83.87 21.59 -9.66
C MET A 1 -83.52 20.20 -9.15
N GLN A 2 -82.37 20.05 -8.49
CA GLN A 2 -82.15 19.19 -7.31
C GLN A 2 -80.65 19.17 -6.95
N SER A 3 -80.38 19.77 -5.79
CA SER A 3 -79.24 19.58 -4.88
C SER A 3 -77.81 19.64 -5.41
N VAL A 4 -77.22 20.83 -5.27
CA VAL A 4 -75.79 21.01 -5.02
C VAL A 4 -75.49 20.48 -3.62
N THR A 5 -75.17 19.20 -3.53
CA THR A 5 -74.60 18.63 -2.31
C THR A 5 -73.14 19.06 -2.24
N LEU A 6 -72.88 19.97 -1.31
CA LEU A 6 -71.58 20.43 -0.84
C LEU A 6 -70.68 19.22 -0.54
N CYS A 7 -69.91 18.76 -1.53
CA CYS A 7 -68.88 17.76 -1.30
C CYS A 7 -67.70 18.48 -0.65
N ILE A 8 -67.68 18.40 0.68
CA ILE A 8 -66.56 18.81 1.53
C ILE A 8 -65.32 18.08 1.02
N MET A 9 -64.48 18.80 0.28
CA MET A 9 -63.20 18.28 -0.20
C MET A 9 -62.30 18.04 1.01
N PRO A 10 -61.73 16.84 1.17
CA PRO A 10 -60.87 16.54 2.31
C PRO A 10 -59.61 17.41 2.23
N ARG A 11 -59.17 17.92 3.38
CA ARG A 11 -57.96 18.73 3.63
C ARG A 11 -56.65 18.11 3.10
N GLN A 12 -56.72 16.94 2.46
CA GLN A 12 -55.61 16.21 1.86
C GLN A 12 -55.12 16.81 0.53
N TYR A 13 -55.97 17.50 -0.23
CA TYR A 13 -55.61 17.99 -1.58
C TYR A 13 -54.86 19.34 -1.60
N LEU A 14 -54.99 20.15 -0.54
CA LEU A 14 -54.28 21.44 -0.48
C LEU A 14 -52.79 21.27 -0.11
N LEU A 15 -52.43 20.17 0.56
CA LEU A 15 -51.03 19.88 0.89
C LEU A 15 -50.25 19.34 -0.32
N THR A 16 -50.93 18.75 -1.30
CA THR A 16 -50.27 18.16 -2.48
C THR A 16 -49.73 19.23 -3.44
N ILE A 17 -50.40 20.39 -3.54
CA ILE A 17 -49.99 21.46 -4.48
C ILE A 17 -48.82 22.29 -3.93
N LEU A 18 -48.64 22.36 -2.62
CA LEU A 18 -47.53 23.10 -2.00
C LEU A 18 -46.19 22.34 -1.99
N VAL A 19 -46.19 21.02 -2.26
CA VAL A 19 -44.98 20.19 -2.26
C VAL A 19 -44.25 20.22 -3.61
N GLU A 20 -44.89 20.66 -4.70
CA GLU A 20 -44.27 20.71 -6.03
C GLU A 20 -43.32 21.91 -6.26
N ILE A 21 -43.21 22.85 -5.30
CA ILE A 21 -42.37 24.07 -5.42
C ILE A 21 -41.38 24.19 -4.25
N LEU A 22 -40.80 23.07 -3.79
CA LEU A 22 -39.49 23.09 -3.15
C LEU A 22 -38.52 22.35 -4.06
N PRO A 23 -37.33 22.89 -4.37
CA PRO A 23 -36.29 22.08 -4.99
C PRO A 23 -36.03 20.91 -4.04
N MET A 24 -36.44 19.72 -4.46
CA MET A 24 -36.35 18.50 -3.65
C MET A 24 -34.90 18.31 -3.22
N LEU A 25 -34.64 18.51 -1.92
CA LEU A 25 -33.38 18.10 -1.29
C LEU A 25 -33.16 16.62 -1.62
N ARG A 26 -32.12 16.33 -2.40
CA ARG A 26 -31.70 14.97 -2.76
C ARG A 26 -30.90 14.35 -1.60
N ILE A 27 -31.49 14.26 -0.41
CA ILE A 27 -30.90 13.51 0.70
C ILE A 27 -31.45 12.08 0.61
N ALA A 28 -30.62 11.15 0.14
CA ALA A 28 -31.04 9.77 -0.09
C ALA A 28 -31.00 8.93 1.20
N LYS A 29 -29.94 9.05 1.99
CA LYS A 29 -29.72 8.32 3.24
C LYS A 29 -28.80 9.09 4.19
N GLU A 30 -28.97 8.83 5.47
CA GLU A 30 -28.04 9.24 6.53
C GLU A 30 -26.72 8.45 6.38
N ALA A 31 -25.59 9.14 6.59
CA ALA A 31 -24.25 8.57 6.55
C ALA A 31 -23.62 8.71 7.94
N LEU A 32 -23.03 7.62 8.42
CA LEU A 32 -22.38 7.57 9.73
C LEU A 32 -20.85 7.62 9.57
N THR A 33 -20.19 8.30 10.50
CA THR A 33 -18.73 8.38 10.65
C THR A 33 -18.25 7.48 11.80
N PHE A 34 -16.93 7.45 12.07
CA PHE A 34 -16.37 6.59 13.11
C PHE A 34 -16.87 6.95 14.52
N ASP A 35 -17.07 8.24 14.80
CA ASP A 35 -17.47 8.72 16.12
C ASP A 35 -18.97 8.51 16.41
N ASP A 36 -19.76 8.16 15.39
CA ASP A 36 -21.21 7.94 15.51
C ASP A 36 -21.56 6.51 15.98
N VAL A 37 -20.59 5.60 16.03
CA VAL A 37 -20.83 4.16 16.29
C VAL A 37 -19.85 3.58 17.30
N LEU A 38 -20.31 2.56 18.03
CA LEU A 38 -19.48 1.77 18.94
C LEU A 38 -19.64 0.27 18.63
N LEU A 39 -18.57 -0.48 18.86
CA LEU A 39 -18.61 -1.93 18.78
C LEU A 39 -19.30 -2.50 20.02
N VAL A 40 -20.31 -3.34 19.82
CA VAL A 40 -20.99 -4.06 20.90
C VAL A 40 -20.15 -5.29 21.27
N PRO A 41 -19.72 -5.45 22.54
CA PRO A 41 -19.01 -6.64 22.97
C PRO A 41 -19.85 -7.91 22.75
N ALA A 42 -19.21 -8.98 22.29
CA ALA A 42 -19.83 -10.28 22.11
C ALA A 42 -19.03 -11.36 22.83
N HIS A 43 -19.64 -12.52 23.06
CA HIS A 43 -18.92 -13.68 23.59
C HIS A 43 -17.75 -14.04 22.66
N SER A 44 -16.56 -14.18 23.22
CA SER A 44 -15.34 -14.53 22.48
C SER A 44 -14.61 -15.69 23.15
N THR A 45 -14.16 -16.64 22.33
CA THR A 45 -13.22 -17.71 22.72
C THR A 45 -11.79 -17.41 22.24
N VAL A 46 -11.59 -16.27 21.57
CA VAL A 46 -10.30 -15.85 20.99
C VAL A 46 -9.59 -14.92 21.96
N LEU A 47 -8.32 -15.22 22.26
CA LEU A 47 -7.44 -14.35 23.01
C LEU A 47 -6.81 -13.30 22.07
N PRO A 48 -6.55 -12.06 22.50
CA PRO A 48 -6.05 -11.00 21.62
C PRO A 48 -4.77 -11.36 20.84
N ASN A 49 -3.85 -12.12 21.44
CA ASN A 49 -2.61 -12.58 20.79
C ASN A 49 -2.79 -13.75 19.82
N THR A 50 -3.98 -14.38 19.81
CA THR A 50 -4.33 -15.49 18.90
C THR A 50 -5.21 -15.03 17.74
N ALA A 51 -5.56 -13.74 17.68
CA ALA A 51 -6.33 -13.18 16.59
C ALA A 51 -5.51 -13.18 15.29
N ASP A 52 -6.08 -13.70 14.20
CA ASP A 52 -5.49 -13.65 12.86
C ASP A 52 -5.71 -12.25 12.26
N LEU A 53 -4.61 -11.53 12.01
CA LEU A 53 -4.61 -10.20 11.40
C LEU A 53 -4.47 -10.25 9.87
N SER A 54 -4.30 -11.45 9.29
CA SER A 54 -4.09 -11.57 7.87
C SER A 54 -5.33 -11.16 7.09
N THR A 55 -5.12 -10.46 5.98
CA THR A 55 -6.20 -9.91 5.17
C THR A 55 -5.88 -9.97 3.67
N GLN A 56 -6.92 -9.90 2.85
CA GLN A 56 -6.81 -9.93 1.41
C GLN A 56 -7.00 -8.52 0.84
N LEU A 57 -5.96 -7.95 0.22
CA LEU A 57 -6.02 -6.62 -0.37
C LEU A 57 -6.62 -6.65 -1.79
N THR A 58 -6.15 -7.59 -2.62
CA THR A 58 -6.65 -7.80 -3.99
C THR A 58 -6.92 -9.28 -4.22
N LYS A 59 -7.41 -9.69 -5.39
CA LYS A 59 -7.59 -11.13 -5.69
C LYS A 59 -6.32 -11.98 -5.56
N THR A 60 -5.14 -11.36 -5.66
CA THR A 60 -3.83 -12.04 -5.67
C THR A 60 -2.92 -11.64 -4.52
N ILE A 61 -3.18 -10.52 -3.84
CA ILE A 61 -2.28 -9.98 -2.80
C ILE A 61 -2.90 -10.18 -1.41
N ARG A 62 -2.22 -10.96 -0.58
CA ARG A 62 -2.52 -11.17 0.84
C ARG A 62 -1.49 -10.42 1.71
N LEU A 63 -1.96 -9.84 2.81
CA LEU A 63 -1.15 -9.14 3.82
C LEU A 63 -1.22 -9.90 5.15
N ASN A 64 -0.18 -9.77 5.96
CA ASN A 64 -0.14 -10.36 7.31
C ASN A 64 -0.83 -9.45 8.33
N ILE A 65 -0.87 -8.14 8.08
CA ILE A 65 -1.59 -7.14 8.87
C ILE A 65 -2.47 -6.27 7.96
N PRO A 66 -3.60 -5.74 8.44
CA PRO A 66 -4.50 -4.91 7.65
C PRO A 66 -4.03 -3.45 7.61
N MET A 67 -2.74 -3.23 7.31
CA MET A 67 -2.12 -1.91 7.31
C MET A 67 -1.45 -1.61 5.96
N LEU A 68 -1.72 -0.40 5.47
CA LEU A 68 -1.16 0.14 4.24
C LEU A 68 -0.77 1.60 4.44
N SER A 69 0.33 2.02 3.82
CA SER A 69 0.78 3.40 3.92
C SER A 69 0.16 4.28 2.82
N ALA A 70 -0.05 5.56 3.15
CA ALA A 70 -0.57 6.53 2.19
C ALA A 70 0.50 6.89 1.14
N ALA A 71 0.07 7.01 -0.13
CA ALA A 71 0.93 7.40 -1.24
C ALA A 71 1.22 8.91 -1.27
N MET A 72 1.77 9.44 -0.19
CA MET A 72 2.11 10.84 0.02
C MET A 72 3.63 11.02 0.15
N ASP A 73 4.17 12.12 -0.35
CA ASP A 73 5.60 12.45 -0.33
C ASP A 73 6.19 12.58 1.08
N THR A 74 5.40 13.09 2.01
CA THR A 74 5.79 13.18 3.42
C THR A 74 5.63 11.87 4.20
N VAL A 75 5.08 10.83 3.58
CA VAL A 75 4.76 9.57 4.26
C VAL A 75 5.61 8.44 3.69
N THR A 76 5.49 8.12 2.41
CA THR A 76 5.97 6.84 1.87
C THR A 76 6.98 6.97 0.73
N GLU A 77 8.25 6.80 1.07
CA GLU A 77 9.35 6.44 0.16
C GLU A 77 9.84 5.01 0.45
N ALA A 78 10.90 4.53 -0.22
CA ALA A 78 11.39 3.15 -0.07
C ALA A 78 11.68 2.79 1.39
N ARG A 79 12.18 3.73 2.19
CA ARG A 79 12.49 3.48 3.61
C ARG A 79 11.26 3.03 4.40
N LEU A 80 10.13 3.73 4.30
CA LEU A 80 8.91 3.34 5.00
C LEU A 80 8.28 2.10 4.37
N ALA A 81 8.31 2.00 3.04
CA ALA A 81 7.74 0.86 2.34
C ALA A 81 8.45 -0.46 2.71
N ILE A 82 9.77 -0.43 2.87
CA ILE A 82 10.56 -1.57 3.36
C ILE A 82 10.16 -1.92 4.79
N ALA A 83 10.19 -0.95 5.70
CA ALA A 83 9.89 -1.18 7.12
C ALA A 83 8.47 -1.74 7.31
N LEU A 84 7.47 -1.17 6.61
CA LEU A 84 6.10 -1.65 6.70
C LEU A 84 5.93 -3.05 6.09
N ALA A 85 6.65 -3.36 5.01
CA ALA A 85 6.62 -4.70 4.42
C ALA A 85 7.23 -5.75 5.35
N GLN A 86 8.28 -5.41 6.10
CA GLN A 86 8.89 -6.28 7.12
C GLN A 86 7.93 -6.58 8.27
N GLU A 87 7.11 -5.60 8.67
CA GLU A 87 6.02 -5.81 9.64
C GLU A 87 4.81 -6.54 9.03
N GLY A 88 4.84 -6.87 7.73
CA GLY A 88 3.81 -7.65 7.05
C GLY A 88 2.68 -6.84 6.40
N GLY A 89 2.84 -5.52 6.31
CA GLY A 89 1.95 -4.60 5.59
C GLY A 89 2.42 -4.32 4.16
N ILE A 90 1.90 -3.24 3.55
CA ILE A 90 2.30 -2.80 2.21
C ILE A 90 2.44 -1.28 2.10
N GLY A 91 3.54 -0.84 1.50
CA GLY A 91 3.79 0.58 1.23
C GLY A 91 3.46 0.99 -0.20
N PHE A 92 2.80 2.14 -0.38
CA PHE A 92 2.57 2.75 -1.69
C PHE A 92 3.49 3.96 -1.91
N ILE A 93 4.43 3.86 -2.86
CA ILE A 93 5.34 4.97 -3.20
C ILE A 93 4.54 6.09 -3.88
N HIS A 94 4.68 7.31 -3.36
CA HIS A 94 4.02 8.49 -3.93
C HIS A 94 4.52 8.82 -5.35
N LYS A 95 3.76 9.64 -6.08
CA LYS A 95 4.07 10.04 -7.48
C LYS A 95 4.70 11.43 -7.64
N ASN A 96 5.02 12.10 -6.52
CA ASN A 96 5.59 13.46 -6.54
C ASN A 96 7.11 13.41 -6.81
N MET A 97 7.50 12.76 -7.90
CA MET A 97 8.87 12.60 -8.37
C MET A 97 8.89 12.19 -9.85
N SER A 98 10.06 12.15 -10.48
CA SER A 98 10.18 11.65 -11.85
C SER A 98 9.89 10.14 -11.92
N ILE A 99 9.53 9.66 -13.12
CA ILE A 99 9.24 8.24 -13.36
C ILE A 99 10.46 7.38 -13.03
N GLU A 100 11.65 7.86 -13.38
CA GLU A 100 12.93 7.18 -13.15
C GLU A 100 13.21 7.05 -11.65
N ARG A 101 12.93 8.11 -10.88
CA ARG A 101 13.12 8.11 -9.43
C ARG A 101 12.13 7.19 -8.74
N GLN A 102 10.86 7.19 -9.16
CA GLN A 102 9.86 6.29 -8.61
C GLN A 102 10.22 4.82 -8.88
N ALA A 103 10.69 4.52 -10.09
CA ALA A 103 11.18 3.19 -10.44
C ALA A 103 12.37 2.78 -9.57
N GLU A 104 13.29 3.69 -9.27
CA GLU A 104 14.41 3.42 -8.37
C GLU A 104 13.96 3.12 -6.94
N GLU A 105 13.02 3.90 -6.38
CA GLU A 105 12.44 3.62 -5.06
C GLU A 105 11.79 2.22 -5.01
N VAL A 106 11.04 1.86 -6.06
CA VAL A 106 10.45 0.51 -6.17
C VAL A 106 11.54 -0.57 -6.26
N ARG A 107 12.59 -0.36 -7.07
CA ARG A 107 13.73 -1.31 -7.15
C ARG A 107 14.39 -1.52 -5.80
N ARG A 108 14.61 -0.45 -5.03
CA ARG A 108 15.20 -0.51 -3.69
C ARG A 108 14.35 -1.39 -2.75
N VAL A 109 13.03 -1.21 -2.74
CA VAL A 109 12.11 -2.05 -1.94
C VAL A 109 12.19 -3.52 -2.38
N LYS A 110 12.12 -3.80 -3.68
CA LYS A 110 12.11 -5.18 -4.20
C LYS A 110 13.43 -5.93 -4.00
N LYS A 111 14.56 -5.22 -3.94
CA LYS A 111 15.89 -5.80 -3.72
C LYS A 111 16.23 -6.03 -2.25
N HIS A 112 15.51 -5.41 -1.29
CA HIS A 112 15.91 -5.41 0.12
C HIS A 112 15.88 -6.79 0.79
N GLU A 113 15.00 -7.71 0.35
CA GLU A 113 14.82 -9.01 1.02
C GLU A 113 14.79 -10.24 0.10
N SER A 114 15.22 -10.10 -1.16
CA SER A 114 15.32 -11.29 -2.02
C SER A 114 16.50 -12.16 -1.57
N GLY A 115 16.24 -13.15 -0.70
CA GLY A 115 17.20 -14.19 -0.29
C GLY A 115 17.77 -14.99 -1.47
N VAL A 116 17.18 -14.85 -2.65
CA VAL A 116 17.78 -15.17 -3.96
C VAL A 116 17.68 -13.90 -4.82
N VAL A 117 18.81 -13.25 -5.07
CA VAL A 117 18.87 -12.06 -5.94
C VAL A 117 18.77 -12.52 -7.39
N THR A 118 17.64 -12.23 -8.05
CA THR A 118 17.54 -12.31 -9.52
C THR A 118 18.30 -11.15 -10.14
N ASP A 119 19.28 -11.44 -10.98
CA ASP A 119 20.20 -10.48 -11.62
C ASP A 119 21.11 -9.73 -10.62
N PRO A 120 22.05 -10.43 -9.96
CA PRO A 120 22.99 -9.80 -9.05
C PRO A 120 23.94 -8.89 -9.83
N GLN A 121 24.32 -7.77 -9.23
CA GLN A 121 25.39 -6.95 -9.80
C GLN A 121 26.72 -7.70 -9.64
N THR A 122 27.38 -7.99 -10.75
CA THR A 122 28.63 -8.75 -10.77
C THR A 122 29.84 -7.85 -11.05
N VAL A 123 31.03 -8.35 -10.73
CA VAL A 123 32.31 -7.69 -11.02
C VAL A 123 33.22 -8.64 -11.78
N LEU A 124 34.16 -8.08 -12.56
CA LEU A 124 35.15 -8.88 -13.28
C LEU A 124 36.36 -9.15 -12.38
N PRO A 125 37.15 -10.21 -12.64
CA PRO A 125 38.42 -10.45 -11.94
C PRO A 125 39.43 -9.32 -12.11
N THR A 126 39.28 -8.51 -13.17
CA THR A 126 40.14 -7.36 -13.49
C THR A 126 39.67 -6.06 -12.83
N THR A 127 38.48 -6.03 -12.22
CA THR A 127 37.94 -4.84 -11.54
C THR A 127 38.79 -4.49 -10.33
N THR A 128 39.12 -3.20 -10.18
CA THR A 128 39.99 -2.73 -9.09
C THR A 128 39.23 -2.65 -7.76
N LEU A 129 39.95 -2.79 -6.64
CA LEU A 129 39.35 -2.65 -5.31
C LEU A 129 38.73 -1.26 -5.07
N ARG A 130 39.23 -0.23 -5.75
CA ARG A 130 38.66 1.12 -5.68
C ARG A 130 37.25 1.15 -6.25
N GLU A 131 37.04 0.56 -7.43
CA GLU A 131 35.74 0.50 -8.09
C GLU A 131 34.74 -0.32 -7.25
N VAL A 132 35.20 -1.44 -6.67
CA VAL A 132 34.36 -2.25 -5.77
C VAL A 132 33.97 -1.47 -4.51
N LYS A 133 34.88 -0.64 -3.97
CA LYS A 133 34.60 0.22 -2.82
C LYS A 133 33.57 1.30 -3.17
N GLU A 134 33.71 1.96 -4.31
CA GLU A 134 32.72 2.95 -4.80
C GLU A 134 31.35 2.32 -5.02
N LEU A 135 31.30 1.08 -5.53
CA LEU A 135 30.07 0.31 -5.68
C LEU A 135 29.43 -0.01 -4.31
N THR A 136 30.26 -0.40 -3.34
CA THR A 136 29.81 -0.71 -1.97
C THR A 136 29.21 0.52 -1.30
N GLU A 137 29.85 1.69 -1.41
CA GLU A 137 29.37 2.95 -0.85
C GLU A 137 28.06 3.41 -1.50
N ARG A 138 27.91 3.19 -2.81
CA ARG A 138 26.70 3.56 -3.56
C ARG A 138 25.51 2.65 -3.22
N ASN A 139 25.75 1.36 -3.09
CA ASN A 139 24.69 0.36 -3.00
C ASN A 139 24.37 -0.06 -1.56
N GLY A 140 25.29 0.15 -0.61
CA GLY A 140 25.12 -0.17 0.80
C GLY A 140 25.32 -1.65 1.17
N PHE A 141 25.91 -2.47 0.29
CA PHE A 141 26.26 -3.87 0.57
C PHE A 141 27.59 -4.25 -0.07
N ALA A 142 28.31 -5.21 0.53
CA ALA A 142 29.71 -5.50 0.21
C ALA A 142 29.96 -6.82 -0.58
N GLY A 143 28.90 -7.59 -0.86
CA GLY A 143 29.01 -8.88 -1.57
C GLY A 143 28.73 -8.74 -3.06
N TYR A 144 29.73 -9.06 -3.90
CA TYR A 144 29.61 -9.06 -5.36
C TYR A 144 30.11 -10.40 -5.94
N PRO A 145 29.31 -11.11 -6.75
CA PRO A 145 29.79 -12.28 -7.47
C PRO A 145 30.84 -11.87 -8.51
N VAL A 146 31.95 -12.61 -8.57
CA VAL A 146 33.01 -12.43 -9.57
C VAL A 146 32.74 -13.37 -10.73
N VAL A 147 32.51 -12.82 -11.92
CA VAL A 147 32.19 -13.57 -13.13
C VAL A 147 33.20 -13.30 -14.25
N THR A 148 33.43 -14.27 -15.12
CA THR A 148 34.20 -14.06 -16.36
C THR A 148 33.39 -13.27 -17.39
N GLU A 149 34.03 -12.86 -18.50
CA GLU A 149 33.32 -12.26 -19.65
C GLU A 149 32.25 -13.19 -20.25
N GLU A 150 32.38 -14.50 -20.04
CA GLU A 150 31.46 -15.55 -20.49
C GLU A 150 30.33 -15.80 -19.46
N ASN A 151 30.24 -14.97 -18.42
CA ASN A 151 29.26 -15.03 -17.34
C ASN A 151 29.35 -16.31 -16.49
N GLU A 152 30.52 -16.95 -16.47
CA GLU A 152 30.80 -18.07 -15.57
C GLU A 152 31.22 -17.56 -14.19
N LEU A 153 30.66 -18.14 -13.14
CA LEU A 153 30.98 -17.81 -11.75
C LEU A 153 32.37 -18.35 -11.39
N VAL A 154 33.32 -17.45 -11.15
CA VAL A 154 34.68 -17.83 -10.74
C VAL A 154 34.78 -17.94 -9.22
N ALA A 155 34.20 -16.97 -8.51
CA ALA A 155 34.17 -16.94 -7.04
C ALA A 155 33.08 -15.98 -6.54
N SER A 156 32.46 -16.29 -5.40
CA SER A 156 31.67 -15.31 -4.67
C SER A 156 32.61 -14.49 -3.79
N SER A 157 32.76 -13.19 -4.05
CA SER A 157 33.57 -12.32 -3.19
C SER A 157 32.78 -11.95 -1.93
N PRO A 158 33.26 -12.28 -0.72
CA PRO A 158 32.70 -11.71 0.50
C PRO A 158 33.30 -10.33 0.83
N VAL A 159 34.32 -9.86 0.07
CA VAL A 159 35.09 -8.58 0.08
C VAL A 159 36.57 -8.77 -0.40
N VAL A 160 36.91 -9.80 -1.19
CA VAL A 160 38.26 -10.41 -1.30
C VAL A 160 38.48 -11.28 -0.07
N THR A 161 38.55 -12.61 -0.26
CA THR A 161 38.68 -13.59 0.84
C THR A 161 39.85 -13.34 1.78
N CYS A 162 40.91 -12.64 1.37
CA CYS A 162 42.12 -12.43 2.16
C CYS A 162 42.92 -11.23 1.60
N VAL A 163 42.70 -10.02 2.12
CA VAL A 163 43.82 -9.05 2.20
C VAL A 163 44.11 -8.77 3.67
N LEU A 164 44.23 -9.85 4.45
CA LEU A 164 45.37 -10.25 5.26
C LEU A 164 45.26 -11.77 5.52
#